data_AF-A0A2N1SBF5-F1
#
_entry.id   AF-A0A2N1SBF5-F1
#
_cell.length_a   1.000
_cell.length_b   1.000
_cell.length_c   1.000
_cell.angle_alpha   90.00
_cell.angle_beta   90.00
_cell.angle_gamma   90.00
#
_symmetry.space_group_name_H-M   'P 1'
#
loop_
_entity.id
_entity.type
_entity.pdbx_description
1 polymer ?
#
loop_
_entity_poly.entity_id
_entity_poly.type
_entity_poly.pdbx_seq_one_letter_code
_entity_poly.pdbx_strand_id
1 'polypeptide(L)'
;MFVPVYLAALSAFVFYALLPVIGAFAVRRQWRQFRKAVADASALPPVESFSAGASASAAVRYRAQGEADAIGGRYELWVSCRDATCVIDLKDAWVYLLTSRSGDDGIERRRWSDLPSIGPGARVFAAGNAAIRGARLTMGPMGRDYPLVILHDGEDSTVVRRAVWAGRHENEYWNPLTQISMALGVATMSAILPSALKAGIPSLVGALTLTAAFSPILPFLPPGVVGFFGYRKFWRNARYCRARRDTERLCGGDGAMADAWHRRAYGATAASALALAGALAVNGWLLIFALRRVL
;
A
#
# COMPACT_ATOMS: atom_id res chain seq x y z
N MET A 1 -11.58 0.10 41.80
CA MET A 1 -12.83 -0.25 41.08
C MET A 1 -12.76 0.00 39.56
N PHE A 2 -12.22 1.13 39.07
CA PHE A 2 -12.23 1.45 37.64
C PHE A 2 -11.08 0.89 36.77
N VAL A 3 -10.11 0.18 37.36
CA VAL A 3 -8.95 -0.35 36.61
C VAL A 3 -9.36 -1.16 35.37
N PRO A 4 -10.32 -2.12 35.44
CA PRO A 4 -10.74 -2.87 34.25
C PRO A 4 -11.40 -1.99 33.17
N VAL A 5 -12.10 -0.92 33.57
CA VAL A 5 -12.71 0.04 32.63
C VAL A 5 -11.62 0.83 31.90
N TYR A 6 -10.59 1.29 32.61
CA TYR A 6 -9.45 1.97 31.99
C TYR A 6 -8.68 1.04 31.06
N LEU A 7 -8.50 -0.23 31.43
CA LEU A 7 -7.87 -1.24 30.57
C LEU A 7 -8.70 -1.49 29.31
N ALA A 8 -10.03 -1.56 29.42
CA ALA A 8 -10.91 -1.69 28.25
C ALA A 8 -10.79 -0.47 27.34
N ALA A 9 -10.91 0.75 27.88
CA ALA A 9 -10.77 1.98 27.11
C ALA A 9 -9.41 2.07 26.40
N LEU A 10 -8.32 1.75 27.11
CA LEU A 10 -6.97 1.70 26.55
C LEU A 10 -6.85 0.64 25.45
N SER A 11 -7.39 -0.56 25.67
CA SER A 11 -7.40 -1.64 24.69
C SER A 11 -8.15 -1.24 23.41
N ALA A 12 -9.34 -0.63 23.54
CA ALA A 12 -10.12 -0.16 22.39
C ALA A 12 -9.33 0.88 21.60
N PHE A 13 -8.75 1.87 22.30
CA PHE A 13 -7.95 2.90 21.67
C PHE A 13 -6.74 2.32 20.93
N VAL A 14 -5.96 1.45 21.58
CA VAL A 14 -4.75 0.87 20.99
C VAL A 14 -5.09 0.00 19.79
N PHE A 15 -6.00 -0.96 19.95
CA PHE A 15 -6.24 -2.00 18.94
C PHE A 15 -7.21 -1.58 17.83
N TYR A 16 -8.19 -0.72 18.12
CA TYR A 16 -9.21 -0.33 17.13
C TYR A 16 -8.95 1.04 16.49
N ALA A 17 -8.06 1.87 17.05
CA ALA A 17 -7.73 3.18 16.49
C ALA A 17 -6.23 3.37 16.20
N LEU A 18 -5.37 3.29 17.23
CA LEU A 18 -3.97 3.66 17.11
C LEU A 18 -3.19 2.76 16.13
N LEU A 19 -3.22 1.44 16.34
CA LEU A 19 -2.51 0.49 15.49
C LEU A 19 -3.01 0.50 14.03
N PRO A 20 -4.33 0.53 13.74
CA PRO A 20 -4.82 0.72 12.38
C PRO A 20 -4.32 2.01 11.72
N VAL A 21 -4.30 3.12 12.46
CA VAL A 21 -3.78 4.41 11.96
C VAL A 21 -2.28 4.31 11.65
N ILE A 22 -1.48 3.72 12.54
CA ILE A 22 -0.05 3.47 12.30
C ILE A 22 0.14 2.61 11.04
N GLY A 23 -0.65 1.55 10.88
CA GLY A 23 -0.64 0.71 9.69
C GLY A 23 -0.91 1.49 8.41
N ALA A 24 -1.92 2.37 8.42
CA ALA A 24 -2.23 3.23 7.28
C ALA A 24 -1.08 4.18 6.93
N PHE A 25 -0.40 4.76 7.92
CA PHE A 25 0.79 5.59 7.69
C PHE A 25 1.98 4.80 7.17
N ALA A 26 2.21 3.58 7.67
CA ALA A 26 3.27 2.70 7.20
C ALA A 26 3.07 2.34 5.71
N VAL A 27 1.85 1.93 5.34
CA VAL A 27 1.46 1.65 3.95
C VAL A 27 1.63 2.89 3.05
N ARG A 28 1.20 4.06 3.51
CA ARG A 28 1.40 5.33 2.78
C ARG A 28 2.88 5.66 2.58
N ARG A 29 3.74 5.39 3.56
CA ARG A 29 5.18 5.63 3.46
C ARG A 29 5.81 4.69 2.45
N GLN A 30 5.48 3.40 2.50
CA GLN A 30 5.95 2.39 1.54
C GLN A 30 5.56 2.77 0.11
N TRP A 31 4.29 3.16 -0.09
CA TRP A 31 3.82 3.69 -1.36
C TRP A 31 4.70 4.86 -1.84
N ARG A 32 4.98 5.84 -0.98
CA ARG A 32 5.72 7.07 -1.37
C ARG A 32 7.14 6.75 -1.78
N GLN A 33 7.77 5.82 -1.08
CA GLN A 33 9.09 5.30 -1.43
C GLN A 33 9.04 4.58 -2.78
N PHE A 34 8.04 3.72 -3.00
CA PHE A 34 7.85 3.03 -4.26
C PHE A 34 7.65 3.99 -5.45
N ARG A 35 6.73 4.95 -5.38
CA ARG A 35 6.58 5.96 -6.45
C ARG A 35 7.87 6.70 -6.68
N LYS A 36 8.52 7.18 -5.61
CA LYS A 36 9.77 7.93 -5.77
C LYS A 36 10.80 7.08 -6.51
N ALA A 37 10.97 5.82 -6.12
CA ALA A 37 11.89 4.91 -6.80
C ALA A 37 11.53 4.69 -8.28
N VAL A 38 10.24 4.54 -8.62
CA VAL A 38 9.77 4.42 -10.01
C VAL A 38 10.00 5.70 -10.81
N ALA A 39 9.73 6.87 -10.21
CA ALA A 39 9.95 8.16 -10.84
C ALA A 39 11.44 8.43 -11.09
N ASP A 40 12.28 8.23 -10.07
CA ASP A 40 13.73 8.36 -10.16
C ASP A 40 14.28 7.39 -11.22
N ALA A 41 13.80 6.14 -11.25
CA ALA A 41 14.15 5.14 -12.27
C ALA A 41 13.75 5.57 -13.69
N SER A 42 12.60 6.23 -13.85
CA SER A 42 12.14 6.71 -15.16
C SER A 42 12.95 7.90 -15.69
N ALA A 43 13.74 8.57 -14.85
CA ALA A 43 14.63 9.64 -15.26
C ALA A 43 16.06 9.15 -15.59
N LEU A 44 16.37 7.87 -15.33
CA LEU A 44 17.70 7.31 -15.59
C LEU A 44 17.98 7.15 -17.09
N PRO A 45 19.26 7.24 -17.50
CA PRO A 45 19.65 6.92 -18.86
C PRO A 45 19.31 5.46 -19.19
N PRO A 46 18.84 5.19 -20.42
CA PRO A 46 18.56 3.83 -20.88
C PRO A 46 19.86 3.03 -21.01
N VAL A 47 19.79 1.72 -20.84
CA VAL A 47 20.96 0.83 -20.83
C VAL A 47 21.67 0.81 -22.19
N GLU A 48 20.96 1.14 -23.27
CA GLU A 48 21.51 1.31 -24.62
C GLU A 48 22.51 2.46 -24.72
N SER A 49 22.42 3.47 -23.84
CA SER A 49 23.40 4.55 -23.77
C SER A 49 24.66 4.19 -22.96
N PHE A 50 24.73 2.96 -22.43
CA PHE A 50 25.88 2.50 -21.68
C PHE A 50 27.11 2.44 -22.58
N SER A 51 28.12 3.26 -22.28
CA SER A 51 29.41 3.22 -22.95
C SER A 51 30.43 2.50 -22.08
N ALA A 52 31.05 1.45 -22.62
CA ALA A 52 32.04 0.63 -21.92
C ALA A 52 33.31 1.41 -21.49
N GLY A 53 33.50 2.62 -22.02
CA GLY A 53 34.60 3.53 -21.67
C GLY A 53 34.31 4.48 -20.50
N ALA A 54 33.08 4.49 -19.94
CA ALA A 54 32.79 5.23 -18.73
C ALA A 54 33.56 4.60 -17.55
N SER A 55 34.59 5.31 -17.09
CA SER A 55 35.58 4.84 -16.12
C SER A 55 34.96 4.04 -14.97
N ALA A 56 35.49 2.85 -14.72
CA ALA A 56 35.03 1.81 -13.79
C ALA A 56 34.95 2.24 -12.30
N SER A 57 35.21 3.51 -11.98
CA SER A 57 35.32 4.04 -10.62
C SER A 57 34.00 4.58 -10.06
N ALA A 58 32.97 4.81 -10.87
CA ALA A 58 31.67 5.29 -10.39
C ALA A 58 30.56 4.36 -10.89
N ALA A 59 29.87 3.69 -9.96
CA ALA A 59 28.67 2.96 -10.30
C ALA A 59 27.60 3.96 -10.77
N VAL A 60 27.33 3.95 -12.08
CA VAL A 60 26.28 4.77 -12.67
C VAL A 60 25.00 3.94 -12.73
N ARG A 61 23.88 4.60 -12.43
CA ARG A 61 22.56 3.99 -12.47
C ARG A 61 21.97 4.11 -13.87
N TYR A 62 21.46 2.99 -14.38
CA TYR A 62 20.79 2.91 -15.67
C TYR A 62 19.41 2.28 -15.50
N ARG A 63 18.55 2.47 -16.51
CA ARG A 63 17.31 1.71 -16.65
C ARG A 63 17.40 0.73 -17.82
N ALA A 64 16.84 -0.46 -17.65
CA ALA A 64 16.62 -1.42 -18.73
C ALA A 64 15.11 -1.57 -18.96
N GLN A 65 14.71 -1.54 -20.23
CA GLN A 65 13.34 -1.78 -20.69
C GLN A 65 13.39 -2.78 -21.83
N GLY A 66 12.71 -3.91 -21.68
CA GLY A 66 12.83 -4.99 -22.64
C GLY A 66 12.00 -6.22 -22.30
N GLU A 67 12.26 -7.30 -23.00
CA GLU A 67 11.61 -8.59 -22.77
C GLU A 67 12.45 -9.45 -21.82
N ALA A 68 11.78 -10.19 -20.93
CA ALA A 68 12.40 -11.21 -20.11
C ALA A 68 12.74 -12.42 -21.00
N ASP A 69 14.02 -12.65 -21.22
CA ASP A 69 14.50 -13.70 -22.12
C ASP A 69 14.62 -15.04 -21.38
N ALA A 70 15.37 -15.05 -20.27
CA ALA A 70 15.63 -16.24 -19.51
C ALA A 70 15.87 -15.98 -18.01
N ILE A 71 15.57 -16.98 -17.20
CA ILE A 71 16.06 -17.06 -15.82
C ILE A 71 17.43 -17.75 -15.88
N GLY A 72 18.48 -16.99 -15.58
CA GLY A 72 19.86 -17.48 -15.54
C GLY A 72 20.29 -17.83 -14.11
N GLY A 73 20.95 -18.97 -13.93
CA GLY A 73 21.42 -19.39 -12.61
C GLY A 73 20.30 -19.41 -11.56
N ARG A 74 20.61 -18.99 -10.32
CA ARG A 74 19.64 -18.96 -9.20
C ARG A 74 18.99 -17.58 -9.01
N TYR A 75 19.69 -16.51 -9.36
CA TYR A 75 19.28 -15.13 -9.05
C TYR A 75 19.41 -14.19 -10.25
N GLU A 76 19.58 -14.69 -11.47
CA GLU A 76 19.80 -13.83 -12.63
C GLU A 76 18.55 -13.80 -13.52
N LEU A 77 18.18 -12.59 -13.95
CA LEU A 77 17.17 -12.37 -14.96
C LEU A 77 17.83 -11.74 -16.19
N TRP A 78 17.75 -12.44 -17.32
CA TRP A 78 18.23 -11.97 -18.59
C TRP A 78 17.14 -11.12 -19.25
N VAL A 79 17.51 -9.90 -19.63
CA VAL A 79 16.61 -8.94 -20.26
C VAL A 79 17.19 -8.53 -21.60
N SER A 80 16.41 -8.77 -22.64
CA SER A 80 16.70 -8.35 -24.01
C SER A 80 16.08 -6.97 -24.23
N CYS A 81 16.93 -5.96 -24.31
CA CYS A 81 16.58 -4.59 -24.66
C CYS A 81 16.75 -4.40 -26.18
N ARG A 82 16.52 -3.19 -26.71
CA ARG A 82 16.54 -2.97 -28.17
C ARG A 82 17.89 -3.31 -28.81
N ASP A 83 18.96 -2.76 -28.24
CA ASP A 83 20.33 -2.86 -28.79
C ASP A 83 21.31 -3.45 -27.77
N ALA A 84 20.81 -4.01 -26.67
CA ALA A 84 21.63 -4.51 -25.59
C ALA A 84 20.96 -5.68 -24.85
N THR A 85 21.78 -6.53 -24.25
CA THR A 85 21.34 -7.56 -23.31
C THR A 85 21.91 -7.23 -21.94
N CYS A 86 21.05 -7.23 -20.93
CA CYS A 86 21.43 -6.95 -19.56
C CYS A 86 21.05 -8.13 -18.67
N VAL A 87 21.96 -8.52 -17.79
CA VAL A 87 21.70 -9.49 -16.73
C VAL A 87 21.35 -8.71 -15.47
N ILE A 88 20.25 -9.03 -14.82
CA ILE A 88 19.87 -8.43 -13.54
C ILE A 88 20.12 -9.45 -12.44
N ASP A 89 21.03 -9.12 -11.53
CA ASP A 89 21.27 -9.86 -10.29
C ASP A 89 20.19 -9.48 -9.26
N LEU A 90 19.31 -10.44 -8.99
CA LEU A 90 18.15 -10.36 -8.12
C LEU A 90 18.40 -11.00 -6.76
N LYS A 91 19.65 -11.24 -6.37
CA LYS A 91 19.97 -11.77 -5.05
C LYS A 91 19.43 -10.84 -3.97
N ASP A 92 18.54 -11.37 -3.14
CA ASP A 92 17.81 -10.65 -2.08
C ASP A 92 16.93 -9.47 -2.57
N ALA A 93 16.74 -9.34 -3.89
CA ALA A 93 15.93 -8.29 -4.49
C ALA A 93 14.43 -8.61 -4.41
N TRP A 94 13.65 -7.55 -4.31
CA TRP A 94 12.20 -7.62 -4.44
C TRP A 94 11.81 -7.33 -5.88
N VAL A 95 10.94 -8.16 -6.42
CA VAL A 95 10.37 -8.00 -7.76
C VAL A 95 8.91 -7.58 -7.62
N TYR A 96 8.51 -6.60 -8.40
CA TYR A 96 7.12 -6.16 -8.49
C TYR A 96 6.49 -6.77 -9.73
N LEU A 97 5.36 -7.46 -9.58
CA LEU A 97 4.57 -8.01 -10.67
C LEU A 97 3.44 -7.03 -10.95
N LEU A 98 3.44 -6.40 -12.12
CA LEU A 98 2.41 -5.50 -12.58
C LEU A 98 1.56 -6.23 -13.63
N THR A 99 0.34 -6.61 -13.24
CA THR A 99 -0.56 -7.38 -14.10
C THR A 99 -1.83 -6.60 -14.37
N SER A 100 -2.33 -6.64 -15.61
CA SER A 100 -3.66 -6.14 -15.93
C SER A 100 -4.66 -7.29 -15.86
N ARG A 101 -5.59 -7.25 -14.91
CA ARG A 101 -6.70 -8.22 -14.85
C ARG A 101 -8.01 -7.48 -15.07
N SER A 102 -8.66 -7.78 -16.19
CA SER A 102 -10.00 -7.23 -16.52
C SER A 102 -10.04 -5.68 -16.52
N GLY A 103 -8.97 -5.04 -16.95
CA GLY A 103 -8.86 -3.58 -17.02
C GLY A 103 -8.52 -2.86 -15.72
N ASP A 104 -8.28 -3.59 -14.62
CA ASP A 104 -7.66 -3.03 -13.41
C ASP A 104 -6.23 -3.53 -13.28
N ASP A 105 -5.31 -2.60 -13.07
CA ASP A 105 -3.90 -2.92 -12.89
C ASP A 105 -3.63 -3.23 -11.42
N GLY A 106 -3.18 -4.44 -11.14
CA GLY A 106 -2.72 -4.88 -9.84
C GLY A 106 -1.19 -4.93 -9.80
N ILE A 107 -0.60 -4.49 -8.68
CA ILE A 107 0.81 -4.70 -8.42
C ILE A 107 1.01 -5.56 -7.18
N GLU A 108 1.85 -6.58 -7.30
CA GLU A 108 2.21 -7.47 -6.21
C GLU A 108 3.72 -7.43 -5.99
N ARG A 109 4.15 -7.37 -4.73
CA ARG A 109 5.57 -7.42 -4.37
C ARG A 109 5.93 -8.83 -3.91
N ARG A 110 6.87 -9.48 -4.58
CA ARG A 110 7.38 -10.81 -4.23
C ARG A 110 8.89 -10.83 -4.10
N ARG A 111 9.42 -11.78 -3.33
CA ARG A 111 10.85 -12.09 -3.41
C ARG A 111 11.09 -12.87 -4.69
N TRP A 112 12.25 -12.66 -5.30
CA TRP A 112 12.65 -13.43 -6.48
C TRP A 112 12.63 -14.94 -6.23
N SER A 113 13.04 -15.39 -5.04
CA SER A 113 13.01 -16.80 -4.63
C SER A 113 11.64 -17.45 -4.67
N ASP A 114 10.58 -16.64 -4.60
CA ASP A 114 9.19 -17.10 -4.51
C ASP A 114 8.50 -17.07 -5.89
N LEU A 115 9.23 -16.69 -6.94
CA LEU A 115 8.78 -16.69 -8.33
C LEU A 115 9.24 -17.99 -9.02
N PRO A 116 8.35 -18.97 -9.23
CA PRO A 116 8.75 -20.26 -9.78
C PRO A 116 9.08 -20.19 -11.28
N SER A 117 8.49 -19.23 -12.00
CA SER A 117 8.70 -19.03 -13.43
C SER A 117 8.26 -17.63 -13.86
N ILE A 118 8.71 -17.23 -15.05
CA ILE A 118 8.26 -16.03 -15.76
C ILE A 118 7.47 -16.51 -16.98
N GLY A 119 6.29 -15.92 -17.21
CA GLY A 119 5.48 -16.23 -18.38
C GLY A 119 6.15 -15.75 -19.69
N PRO A 120 5.95 -16.44 -20.81
CA PRO A 120 6.47 -15.99 -22.11
C PRO A 120 5.90 -14.60 -22.45
N GLY A 121 6.73 -13.75 -23.07
CA GLY A 121 6.34 -12.37 -23.41
C GLY A 121 6.28 -11.40 -22.23
N ALA A 122 6.72 -11.81 -21.03
CA ALA A 122 6.82 -10.89 -19.90
C ALA A 122 7.85 -9.82 -20.19
N ARG A 123 7.48 -8.56 -19.96
CA ARG A 123 8.35 -7.41 -20.14
C ARG A 123 8.92 -6.95 -18.81
N VAL A 124 10.08 -6.32 -18.84
CA VAL A 124 10.83 -5.91 -17.66
C VAL A 124 11.12 -4.43 -17.73
N PHE A 125 10.76 -3.73 -16.66
CA PHE A 125 11.28 -2.42 -16.33
C PHE A 125 12.20 -2.56 -15.12
N ALA A 126 13.50 -2.37 -15.33
CA ALA A 126 14.49 -2.48 -14.28
C ALA A 126 15.32 -1.20 -14.16
N ALA A 127 15.76 -0.88 -12.94
CA ALA A 127 16.66 0.22 -12.69
C ALA A 127 17.61 -0.10 -11.54
N GLY A 128 18.91 0.07 -11.77
CA GLY A 128 19.94 -0.30 -10.82
C GLY A 128 21.32 0.19 -11.23
N ASN A 129 22.32 -0.15 -10.42
CA ASN A 129 23.72 0.11 -10.74
C ASN A 129 24.16 -0.89 -11.80
N ALA A 130 24.61 -0.40 -12.96
CA ALA A 130 25.08 -1.25 -14.05
C ALA A 130 26.60 -1.26 -14.10
N ALA A 131 27.19 -2.44 -14.27
CA ALA A 131 28.63 -2.63 -14.43
C ALA A 131 28.90 -3.81 -15.38
N ILE A 132 30.04 -3.77 -16.08
CA ILE A 132 30.49 -4.93 -16.85
C ILE A 132 31.12 -5.95 -15.89
N ARG A 133 30.56 -7.16 -15.84
CA ARG A 133 31.13 -8.31 -15.10
C ARG A 133 31.30 -9.47 -16.06
N GLY A 134 32.54 -9.95 -16.23
CA GLY A 134 32.82 -11.11 -17.11
C GLY A 134 32.29 -10.94 -18.54
N ALA A 135 32.52 -9.76 -19.14
CA ALA A 135 32.03 -9.36 -20.46
C ALA A 135 30.50 -9.23 -20.62
N ARG A 136 29.73 -9.30 -19.53
CA ARG A 136 28.27 -9.08 -19.53
C ARG A 136 27.95 -7.79 -18.82
N LEU A 137 26.95 -7.07 -19.33
CA LEU A 137 26.38 -5.94 -18.61
C LEU A 137 25.47 -6.47 -17.51
N THR A 138 25.83 -6.20 -16.26
CA THR A 138 25.09 -6.68 -15.09
C THR A 138 24.57 -5.52 -14.27
N MET A 139 23.26 -5.49 -14.03
CA MET A 139 22.63 -4.65 -13.02
C MET A 139 22.51 -5.42 -11.72
N GLY A 140 23.08 -4.92 -10.64
CA GLY A 140 23.09 -5.66 -9.37
C GLY A 140 23.11 -4.77 -8.15
N PRO A 141 23.07 -5.39 -6.95
CA PRO A 141 23.12 -4.65 -5.71
C PRO A 141 24.47 -3.94 -5.53
N MET A 142 24.43 -2.72 -5.01
CA MET A 142 25.60 -1.99 -4.56
C MET A 142 25.38 -1.53 -3.12
N GLY A 143 26.04 -2.19 -2.17
CA GLY A 143 25.81 -1.94 -0.75
C GLY A 143 24.37 -2.27 -0.33
N ARG A 144 23.59 -1.25 0.03
CA ARG A 144 22.17 -1.40 0.43
C ARG A 144 21.18 -1.06 -0.68
N ASP A 145 21.66 -0.64 -1.85
CA ASP A 145 20.82 -0.30 -2.99
C ASP A 145 20.65 -1.52 -3.89
N TYR A 146 19.43 -2.07 -3.88
CA TYR A 146 19.00 -3.16 -4.73
C TYR A 146 18.34 -2.63 -6.02
N PRO A 147 18.42 -3.35 -7.14
CA PRO A 147 17.72 -2.96 -8.35
C PRO A 147 16.20 -2.96 -8.12
N LEU A 148 15.53 -1.92 -8.63
CA LEU A 148 14.08 -1.91 -8.78
C LEU A 148 13.75 -2.73 -10.01
N VAL A 149 12.95 -3.79 -9.88
CA VAL A 149 12.50 -4.61 -11.02
C VAL A 149 10.99 -4.74 -11.01
N ILE A 150 10.37 -4.40 -12.13
CA ILE A 150 8.94 -4.50 -12.39
C ILE A 150 8.76 -5.43 -13.61
N LEU A 151 8.16 -6.60 -13.38
CA LEU A 151 7.70 -7.47 -14.46
C LEU A 151 6.29 -7.05 -14.86
N HIS A 152 6.02 -6.92 -16.15
CA HIS A 152 4.72 -6.46 -16.64
C HIS A 152 4.30 -7.10 -17.97
N ASP A 153 3.01 -6.98 -18.27
CA ASP A 153 2.33 -7.59 -19.42
C ASP A 153 1.94 -6.59 -20.52
N GLY A 154 2.14 -5.28 -20.31
CA GLY A 154 1.76 -4.24 -21.27
C GLY A 154 2.94 -3.43 -21.81
N GLU A 155 2.66 -2.36 -22.55
CA GLU A 155 3.68 -1.55 -23.21
C GLU A 155 4.63 -0.81 -22.24
N ASP A 156 5.92 -0.74 -22.59
CA ASP A 156 6.98 -0.05 -21.83
C ASP A 156 6.67 1.44 -21.62
N SER A 157 6.00 2.07 -22.58
CA SER A 157 5.60 3.48 -22.52
C SER A 157 4.64 3.76 -21.35
N THR A 158 3.88 2.76 -20.94
CA THR A 158 2.83 2.89 -19.92
C THR A 158 3.25 2.36 -18.56
N VAL A 159 4.35 1.60 -18.46
CA VAL A 159 4.75 0.87 -17.24
C VAL A 159 4.87 1.78 -16.03
N VAL A 160 5.48 2.97 -16.19
CA VAL A 160 5.67 3.94 -15.09
C VAL A 160 4.32 4.42 -14.57
N ARG A 161 3.42 4.81 -15.47
CA ARG A 161 2.07 5.28 -15.13
C ARG A 161 1.27 4.18 -14.46
N ARG A 162 1.25 2.98 -15.05
CA ARG A 162 0.55 1.80 -14.54
C ARG A 162 1.09 1.38 -13.18
N ALA A 163 2.40 1.32 -12.99
CA ALA A 163 3.04 0.97 -11.72
C ALA A 163 2.68 1.96 -10.61
N VAL A 164 2.74 3.27 -10.87
CA VAL A 164 2.38 4.29 -9.87
C VAL A 164 0.89 4.26 -9.54
N TRP A 165 0.04 3.99 -10.53
CA TRP A 165 -1.40 3.82 -10.34
C TRP A 165 -1.72 2.58 -9.50
N ALA A 166 -1.24 1.41 -9.94
CA ALA A 166 -1.48 0.10 -9.33
C ALA A 166 -0.82 -0.03 -7.94
N GLY A 167 0.33 0.59 -7.73
CA GLY A 167 1.00 0.67 -6.42
C GLY A 167 0.17 1.34 -5.34
N ARG A 168 -0.90 2.04 -5.72
CA ARG A 168 -1.85 2.61 -4.76
C ARG A 168 -2.81 1.56 -4.20
N HIS A 169 -2.52 1.16 -2.96
CA HIS A 169 -3.42 0.39 -2.13
C HIS A 169 -4.87 0.89 -2.24
N GLU A 170 -5.78 -0.03 -2.49
CA GLU A 170 -7.21 0.25 -2.57
C GLU A 170 -7.73 0.86 -1.27
N ASN A 171 -7.32 0.29 -0.13
CA ASN A 171 -7.63 0.80 1.19
C ASN A 171 -6.39 0.78 2.09
N GLU A 172 -5.87 1.97 2.39
CA GLU A 172 -4.71 2.17 3.26
C GLU A 172 -5.00 1.70 4.70
N TYR A 173 -6.27 1.75 5.13
CA TYR A 173 -6.72 1.37 6.47
C TYR A 173 -7.07 -0.12 6.59
N TRP A 174 -7.14 -0.86 5.49
CA TRP A 174 -7.36 -2.32 5.51
C TRP A 174 -6.06 -3.03 5.13
N ASN A 175 -5.12 -3.06 6.08
CA ASN A 175 -3.81 -3.68 5.93
C ASN A 175 -3.64 -4.84 6.94
N PRO A 176 -2.64 -5.73 6.77
CA PRO A 176 -2.42 -6.87 7.67
C PRO A 176 -2.28 -6.48 9.14
N LEU A 177 -1.63 -5.34 9.44
CA LEU A 177 -1.52 -4.85 10.82
C LEU A 177 -2.90 -4.53 11.40
N THR A 178 -3.80 -3.94 10.62
CA THR A 178 -5.17 -3.65 11.07
C THR A 178 -5.94 -4.93 11.35
N GLN A 179 -5.82 -5.95 10.49
CA GLN A 179 -6.47 -7.25 10.67
C GLN A 179 -6.00 -7.95 11.95
N ILE A 180 -4.67 -8.04 12.15
CA ILE A 180 -4.08 -8.61 13.37
C ILE A 180 -4.49 -7.80 14.60
N SER A 181 -4.46 -6.47 14.50
CA SER A 181 -4.84 -5.57 15.58
C SER A 181 -6.29 -5.74 16.02
N MET A 182 -7.23 -5.84 15.07
CA MET A 182 -8.64 -6.09 15.38
C MET A 182 -8.84 -7.45 16.06
N ALA A 183 -8.19 -8.50 15.56
CA ALA A 183 -8.28 -9.84 16.15
C ALA A 183 -7.78 -9.87 17.59
N LEU A 184 -6.60 -9.28 17.85
CA LEU A 184 -6.04 -9.14 19.20
C LEU A 184 -6.88 -8.25 20.10
N GLY A 185 -7.44 -7.17 19.56
CA GLY A 185 -8.35 -6.28 20.27
C GLY A 185 -9.60 -7.00 20.76
N VAL A 186 -10.23 -7.80 19.90
CA VAL A 186 -11.41 -8.60 20.27
C VAL A 186 -11.05 -9.60 21.37
N ALA A 187 -9.97 -10.36 21.21
CA ALA A 187 -9.52 -11.33 22.22
C ALA A 187 -9.21 -10.67 23.58
N THR A 188 -8.52 -9.53 23.55
CA THR A 188 -8.16 -8.75 24.76
C THR A 188 -9.41 -8.22 25.45
N MET A 189 -10.35 -7.67 24.67
CA MET A 189 -11.62 -7.16 25.18
C MET A 189 -12.45 -8.25 25.84
N SER A 190 -12.56 -9.43 25.21
CA SER A 190 -13.27 -10.57 25.78
C SER A 190 -12.73 -11.00 27.14
N ALA A 191 -11.41 -10.90 27.35
CA ALA A 191 -10.79 -11.21 28.64
C ALA A 191 -11.07 -10.13 29.72
N ILE A 192 -11.12 -8.85 29.33
CA ILE A 192 -11.30 -7.72 30.26
C ILE A 192 -12.78 -7.57 30.67
N LEU A 193 -13.71 -7.79 29.74
CA LEU A 193 -15.13 -7.45 29.89
C LEU A 193 -15.80 -8.04 31.15
N PRO A 194 -15.59 -9.31 31.53
CA PRO A 194 -16.21 -9.87 32.74
C PRO A 194 -15.78 -9.14 34.02
N SER A 195 -14.54 -8.66 34.07
CA SER A 195 -14.03 -7.88 35.20
C SER A 195 -14.50 -6.43 35.16
N ALA A 196 -14.73 -5.88 33.97
CA ALA A 196 -15.19 -4.52 33.75
C ALA A 196 -16.71 -4.33 33.88
N LEU A 197 -17.49 -5.42 34.02
CA LEU A 197 -18.94 -5.40 34.20
C LEU A 197 -19.39 -5.94 35.56
N LYS A 198 -18.51 -5.95 36.56
CA LYS A 198 -18.87 -6.38 37.93
C LYS A 198 -19.95 -5.47 38.53
N ALA A 199 -20.73 -6.04 39.45
CA ALA A 199 -21.80 -5.35 40.17
C ALA A 199 -21.29 -4.05 40.82
N GLY A 200 -22.07 -2.96 40.69
CA GLY A 200 -21.77 -1.65 41.26
C GLY A 200 -21.17 -0.62 40.29
N ILE A 201 -20.95 -0.96 39.02
CA ILE A 201 -20.52 0.00 38.00
C ILE A 201 -21.73 0.80 37.49
N PRO A 202 -21.65 2.14 37.37
CA PRO A 202 -22.73 2.94 36.80
C PRO A 202 -23.12 2.47 35.40
N SER A 203 -24.42 2.38 35.10
CA SER A 203 -24.93 1.83 33.83
C SER A 203 -24.37 2.54 32.59
N LEU A 204 -24.13 3.85 32.67
CA LEU A 204 -23.49 4.62 31.60
C LEU A 204 -22.05 4.13 31.33
N VAL A 205 -21.26 3.86 32.37
CA VAL A 205 -19.87 3.40 32.23
C VAL A 205 -19.83 1.99 31.66
N GLY A 206 -20.73 1.11 32.12
CA GLY A 206 -20.91 -0.23 31.54
C GLY A 206 -21.29 -0.18 30.05
N ALA A 207 -22.26 0.66 29.69
CA ALA A 207 -22.70 0.85 28.31
C ALA A 207 -21.59 1.39 27.40
N LEU A 208 -20.81 2.37 27.86
CA LEU A 208 -19.65 2.88 27.12
C LEU A 208 -18.57 1.81 26.92
N THR A 209 -18.28 1.04 27.96
CA THR A 209 -17.26 -0.03 27.92
C THR A 209 -17.65 -1.12 26.92
N LEU A 210 -18.91 -1.57 26.96
CA LEU A 210 -19.46 -2.53 26.00
C LEU A 210 -19.46 -1.98 24.58
N THR A 211 -19.87 -0.72 24.39
CA THR A 211 -19.89 -0.08 23.07
C THR A 211 -18.48 0.01 22.49
N ALA A 212 -17.47 0.33 23.31
CA ALA A 212 -16.07 0.34 22.89
C ALA A 212 -15.57 -1.06 22.52
N ALA A 213 -15.89 -2.08 23.32
CA ALA A 213 -15.51 -3.47 23.08
C ALA A 213 -16.08 -4.01 21.75
N PHE A 214 -17.34 -3.68 21.46
CA PHE A 214 -18.05 -4.08 20.24
C PHE A 214 -17.97 -3.05 19.10
N SER A 215 -17.11 -2.03 19.22
CA SER A 215 -16.96 -0.99 18.20
C SER A 215 -16.62 -1.52 16.79
N PRO A 216 -15.86 -2.63 16.60
CA PRO A 216 -15.63 -3.20 15.26
C PRO A 216 -16.90 -3.70 14.56
N ILE A 217 -17.99 -3.92 15.30
CA ILE A 217 -19.28 -4.38 14.76
C ILE A 217 -20.14 -3.19 14.28
N LEU A 218 -19.88 -1.98 14.77
CA LEU A 218 -20.67 -0.79 14.45
C LEU A 218 -20.82 -0.51 12.94
N PRO A 219 -19.82 -0.71 12.06
CA PRO A 219 -20.00 -0.57 10.61
C PRO A 219 -21.07 -1.51 10.01
N PHE A 220 -21.38 -2.64 10.67
CA PHE A 220 -22.30 -3.65 10.17
C PHE A 220 -23.75 -3.46 10.65
N LEU A 221 -24.00 -2.51 11.57
CA LEU A 221 -25.36 -2.12 11.96
C LEU A 221 -25.98 -1.20 10.89
N PRO A 222 -27.32 -1.11 10.74
CA PRO A 222 -27.93 -0.55 9.53
C PRO A 222 -27.50 0.89 9.15
N PRO A 223 -27.49 1.89 10.06
CA PRO A 223 -26.91 3.20 9.74
C PRO A 223 -25.43 3.13 9.35
N GLY A 224 -24.71 2.18 9.96
CA GLY A 224 -23.30 1.86 9.72
C GLY A 224 -23.06 1.35 8.31
N VAL A 225 -23.91 0.43 7.84
CA VAL A 225 -23.83 -0.15 6.49
C VAL A 225 -24.03 0.94 5.44
N VAL A 226 -25.02 1.82 5.63
CA VAL A 226 -25.26 2.97 4.74
C VAL A 226 -24.05 3.90 4.72
N GLY A 227 -23.54 4.26 5.90
CA GLY A 227 -22.33 5.06 6.03
C GLY A 227 -21.10 4.42 5.40
N PHE A 228 -20.96 3.10 5.50
CA PHE A 228 -19.87 2.31 4.91
C PHE A 228 -19.92 2.32 3.39
N PHE A 229 -21.11 2.21 2.77
CA PHE A 229 -21.26 2.37 1.32
C PHE A 229 -20.93 3.80 0.88
N GLY A 230 -21.36 4.81 1.63
CA GLY A 230 -20.98 6.20 1.41
C GLY A 230 -19.45 6.39 1.47
N TYR A 231 -18.83 5.88 2.53
CA TYR A 231 -17.38 5.82 2.71
C TYR A 231 -16.69 5.19 1.50
N ARG A 232 -17.09 3.97 1.09
CA ARG A 232 -16.46 3.25 -0.02
C ARG A 232 -16.58 4.03 -1.34
N LYS A 233 -17.74 4.64 -1.60
CA LYS A 233 -17.98 5.48 -2.79
C LYS A 233 -17.04 6.69 -2.82
N PHE A 234 -17.01 7.49 -1.75
CA PHE A 234 -16.18 8.68 -1.68
C PHE A 234 -14.70 8.35 -1.60
N TRP A 235 -14.31 7.27 -0.94
CA TRP A 235 -12.94 6.79 -0.87
C TRP A 235 -12.40 6.39 -2.25
N ARG A 236 -13.20 5.66 -3.05
CA ARG A 236 -12.84 5.33 -4.43
C ARG A 236 -12.62 6.58 -5.27
N ASN A 237 -13.49 7.58 -5.14
CA ASN A 237 -13.34 8.87 -5.82
C ASN A 237 -12.09 9.63 -5.36
N ALA A 238 -11.81 9.63 -4.05
CA ALA A 238 -10.59 10.22 -3.50
C ALA A 238 -9.33 9.50 -3.99
N ARG A 239 -9.34 8.16 -4.08
CA ARG A 239 -8.26 7.36 -4.66
C ARG A 239 -8.01 7.77 -6.11
N TYR A 240 -9.06 7.80 -6.92
CA TYR A 240 -9.00 8.22 -8.32
C TYR A 240 -8.39 9.62 -8.49
N CYS A 241 -8.87 10.61 -7.72
CA CYS A 241 -8.34 11.98 -7.80
C CYS A 241 -6.87 12.06 -7.37
N ARG A 242 -6.47 11.34 -6.31
CA ARG A 242 -5.06 11.30 -5.86
C ARG A 242 -4.17 10.62 -6.90
N ALA A 243 -4.63 9.54 -7.51
CA ALA A 243 -3.88 8.81 -8.53
C ALA A 243 -3.72 9.67 -9.79
N ARG A 244 -4.77 10.35 -10.26
CA ARG A 244 -4.69 11.34 -11.36
C ARG A 244 -3.71 12.46 -11.06
N ARG A 245 -3.78 13.08 -9.88
CA ARG A 245 -2.80 14.09 -9.47
C ARG A 245 -1.36 13.56 -9.55
N ASP A 246 -1.14 12.34 -9.06
CA ASP A 246 0.19 11.75 -9.02
C ASP A 246 0.70 11.41 -10.43
N THR A 247 -0.16 11.01 -11.36
CA THR A 247 0.22 10.80 -12.77
C THR A 247 0.50 12.11 -13.51
N GLU A 248 -0.33 13.15 -13.31
CA GLU A 248 -0.10 14.47 -13.95
C GLU A 248 1.25 15.05 -13.54
N ARG A 249 1.62 14.94 -12.26
CA ARG A 249 2.93 15.40 -11.76
C ARG A 249 4.11 14.64 -12.35
N LEU A 250 3.92 13.37 -12.71
CA LEU A 250 4.98 12.57 -13.33
C LEU A 250 5.13 12.86 -14.82
N CYS A 251 4.04 13.18 -15.51
CA CYS A 251 4.06 13.51 -16.93
C CYS A 251 4.46 14.97 -17.22
N GLY A 252 4.90 15.74 -16.22
CA GLY A 252 5.24 17.16 -16.37
C GLY A 252 4.02 18.05 -16.66
N GLY A 253 2.82 17.61 -16.28
CA GLY A 253 1.58 18.34 -16.51
C GLY A 253 1.49 19.65 -15.71
N ASP A 254 0.59 20.52 -16.13
CA ASP A 254 0.35 21.83 -15.53
C ASP A 254 0.02 21.71 -14.02
N GLY A 255 0.77 22.47 -13.20
CA GLY A 255 0.58 22.53 -11.76
C GLY A 255 -0.85 22.88 -11.36
N ALA A 256 -1.55 23.69 -12.16
CA ALA A 256 -2.94 24.07 -11.91
C ALA A 256 -3.90 22.85 -11.96
N MET A 257 -3.70 21.92 -12.89
CA MET A 257 -4.49 20.69 -12.98
C MET A 257 -4.21 19.76 -11.80
N ALA A 258 -2.94 19.61 -11.41
CA ALA A 258 -2.57 18.81 -10.24
C ALA A 258 -3.22 19.36 -8.95
N ASP A 259 -3.30 20.68 -8.79
CA ASP A 259 -3.92 21.32 -7.63
C ASP A 259 -5.45 21.19 -7.63
N ALA A 260 -6.08 21.24 -8.79
CA ALA A 260 -7.51 20.95 -8.92
C ALA A 260 -7.83 19.51 -8.46
N TRP A 261 -7.04 18.53 -8.88
CA TRP A 261 -7.17 17.15 -8.42
C TRP A 261 -6.89 16.99 -6.93
N HIS A 262 -5.95 17.76 -6.39
CA HIS A 262 -5.64 17.78 -4.97
C HIS A 262 -6.83 18.26 -4.12
N ARG A 263 -7.49 19.37 -4.51
CA ARG A 263 -8.69 19.87 -3.84
C ARG A 263 -9.85 18.85 -3.90
N ARG A 264 -10.11 18.26 -5.07
CA ARG A 264 -11.13 17.22 -5.23
C ARG A 264 -10.84 15.98 -4.37
N ALA A 265 -9.59 15.56 -4.32
CA ALA A 265 -9.16 14.46 -3.46
C ALA A 265 -9.41 14.73 -1.99
N TYR A 266 -9.12 15.94 -1.50
CA TYR A 266 -9.40 16.33 -0.12
C TYR A 266 -10.88 16.36 0.19
N GLY A 267 -11.69 16.99 -0.67
CA GLY A 267 -13.15 17.02 -0.49
C GLY A 267 -13.76 15.62 -0.42
N ALA A 268 -13.36 14.72 -1.33
CA ALA A 268 -13.81 13.33 -1.32
C ALA A 268 -13.31 12.55 -0.08
N THR A 269 -12.09 12.82 0.39
CA THR A 269 -11.56 12.20 1.62
C THR A 269 -12.35 12.66 2.85
N ALA A 270 -12.61 13.97 2.97
CA ALA A 270 -13.40 14.53 4.06
C ALA A 270 -14.83 13.97 4.05
N ALA A 271 -15.48 13.91 2.88
CA ALA A 271 -16.80 13.31 2.72
C ALA A 271 -16.80 11.82 3.13
N SER A 272 -15.77 11.06 2.76
CA SER A 272 -15.65 9.64 3.16
C SER A 272 -15.51 9.48 4.67
N ALA A 273 -14.71 10.36 5.31
CA ALA A 273 -14.49 10.32 6.76
C ALA A 273 -15.77 10.72 7.52
N LEU A 274 -16.47 11.77 7.07
CA LEU A 274 -17.72 12.22 7.67
C LEU A 274 -18.83 11.16 7.54
N ALA A 275 -18.95 10.51 6.37
CA ALA A 275 -19.93 9.44 6.17
C ALA A 275 -19.71 8.28 7.13
N LEU A 276 -18.46 7.83 7.31
CA LEU A 276 -18.14 6.75 8.23
C LEU A 276 -18.30 7.18 9.69
N ALA A 277 -17.70 8.30 10.08
CA ALA A 277 -17.71 8.79 11.46
C ALA A 277 -19.13 9.12 11.93
N GLY A 278 -19.95 9.76 11.08
CA GLY A 278 -21.34 10.05 11.40
C GLY A 278 -22.16 8.79 11.62
N ALA A 279 -22.01 7.78 10.75
CA ALA A 279 -22.71 6.52 10.89
C ALA A 279 -22.26 5.73 12.15
N LEU A 280 -20.97 5.70 12.44
CA LEU A 280 -20.43 5.07 13.66
C LEU A 280 -20.90 5.79 14.92
N ALA A 281 -20.95 7.13 14.91
CA ALA A 281 -21.46 7.91 16.03
C ALA A 281 -22.94 7.61 16.29
N VAL A 282 -23.77 7.58 15.24
CA VAL A 282 -25.20 7.21 15.36
C VAL A 282 -25.34 5.82 15.96
N ASN A 283 -24.64 4.81 15.43
CA ASN A 283 -24.70 3.45 15.96
C ASN A 283 -24.18 3.35 17.39
N GLY A 284 -23.09 4.04 17.71
CA GLY A 284 -22.55 4.08 19.07
C GLY A 284 -23.57 4.65 20.05
N TRP A 285 -24.23 5.76 19.72
CA TRP A 285 -25.27 6.35 20.56
C TRP A 285 -26.49 5.45 20.72
N LEU A 286 -26.96 4.83 19.63
CA LEU A 286 -28.07 3.87 19.69
C LEU A 286 -27.73 2.68 20.59
N LEU A 287 -26.51 2.15 20.49
CA LEU A 287 -26.05 1.04 21.32
C LEU A 287 -25.93 1.43 22.80
N ILE A 288 -25.36 2.60 23.10
CA ILE A 288 -25.28 3.14 24.47
C ILE A 288 -26.69 3.29 25.05
N PHE A 289 -27.63 3.86 24.29
CA PHE A 289 -29.00 4.05 24.74
C PHE A 289 -29.71 2.72 25.02
N ALA A 290 -29.55 1.73 24.13
CA ALA A 290 -30.11 0.40 24.31
C ALA A 290 -29.52 -0.30 25.55
N LEU A 291 -28.19 -0.28 25.70
CA LEU A 291 -27.49 -0.93 26.82
C LEU A 291 -27.84 -0.29 28.16
N ARG A 292 -28.00 1.04 28.23
CA ARG A 292 -28.42 1.74 29.45
C ARG A 292 -29.81 1.37 29.95
N ARG A 293 -30.68 0.80 29.09
CA ARG A 293 -32.01 0.32 29.49
C ARG A 293 -31.97 -1.10 30.03
N VAL A 294 -30.93 -1.86 29.71
CA VAL A 294 -30.78 -3.28 30.07
C VAL A 294 -29.88 -3.47 31.29
N LEU A 295 -28.87 -2.61 31.45
CA LEU A 295 -27.94 -2.57 32.59
C LEU A 295 -28.48 -1.72 33.74
#